data_AF-A0A2H0Q8N0-F1
#
_entry.id   AF-A0A2H0Q8N0-F1
#
_cell.length_a   1.000
_cell.length_b   1.000
_cell.length_c   1.000
_cell.angle_alpha   90.00
_cell.angle_beta   90.00
_cell.angle_gamma   90.00
#
_symmetry.space_group_name_H-M   'P 1'
#
loop_
_entity.id
_entity.type
_entity.pdbx_description
1 polymer ?
#
loop_
_entity_poly.entity_id
_entity_poly.type
_entity_poly.pdbx_seq_one_letter_code
_entity_poly.pdbx_strand_id
1 'polypeptide(L)'
;MKYFRFVFIFSIILFAHKSNANTYNFEDLQALEGQKAYKEFLDHARDIRPSQRTKIWSEMLSHMATDYMLHLKSKKDFDQQTFRYVQFLSDWPELREDAFFHTKREVYLLDYVKDCYSKQLKTCRAQAKESWDIGRKNLDNGTLLAEVLSIYDPKADISPYISLALKDDVAKFYCRKDFIQGWVLNSIAPKIISVEDSAEVSQIVTGIVNPYCIETMKPLFERGILSSNQELKNISYRILKAFKFISSSDEDLYLTTYLLDGPSVGKTFNLAWSMLRQISQDFERRKSLLSRLAKLDPLPDALFDSGNILKRDTVANFLFQHIPEYISFYAETCVNYRLGKGDFPKGNPTLYCDKFFEMAKKKNWLSQEVTVKYSSIRKP
;
A
#
# COMPACT_ATOMS: atom_id res chain seq x y z
N MET A 1 80.24 52.28 2.31
CA MET A 1 80.13 52.76 0.92
C MET A 1 80.55 51.64 -0.03
N LYS A 2 79.58 50.99 -0.70
CA LYS A 2 79.65 50.49 -2.10
C LYS A 2 78.37 49.70 -2.39
N TYR A 3 77.81 50.03 -3.55
CA TYR A 3 76.57 49.56 -4.16
C TYR A 3 76.57 48.04 -4.40
N PHE A 4 75.39 47.40 -4.37
CA PHE A 4 74.91 46.67 -5.55
C PHE A 4 73.41 46.38 -5.45
N ARG A 5 72.68 46.86 -6.47
CA ARG A 5 71.27 46.59 -6.73
C ARG A 5 71.16 45.20 -7.39
N PHE A 6 70.17 44.41 -7.01
CA PHE A 6 69.57 43.44 -7.93
C PHE A 6 68.05 43.45 -7.74
N VAL A 7 67.38 44.01 -8.74
CA VAL A 7 65.94 43.96 -8.96
C VAL A 7 65.67 42.68 -9.73
N PHE A 8 64.89 41.76 -9.17
CA PHE A 8 64.35 40.62 -9.91
C PHE A 8 62.82 40.78 -9.97
N ILE A 9 62.36 41.42 -11.06
CA ILE A 9 60.95 41.46 -11.44
C ILE A 9 60.69 40.16 -12.21
N PHE A 10 60.04 39.19 -11.56
CA PHE A 10 59.50 38.03 -12.26
C PHE A 10 58.05 38.35 -12.63
N SER A 11 57.85 38.95 -13.80
CA SER A 11 56.53 39.03 -14.44
C SER A 11 56.18 37.64 -14.97
N ILE A 12 55.38 36.89 -14.20
CA ILE A 12 54.65 35.73 -14.74
C ILE A 12 53.50 36.29 -15.56
N ILE A 13 53.73 36.43 -16.86
CA ILE A 13 52.68 36.54 -17.86
C ILE A 13 51.98 35.18 -17.89
N LEU A 14 50.91 35.04 -17.10
CA LEU A 14 49.90 34.01 -17.31
C LEU A 14 49.21 34.33 -18.64
N PHE A 15 49.77 33.81 -19.73
CA PHE A 15 48.99 33.54 -20.92
C PHE A 15 47.94 32.50 -20.55
N ALA A 16 46.78 32.97 -20.09
CA ALA A 16 45.56 32.21 -20.17
C ALA A 16 45.29 31.95 -21.66
N HIS A 17 45.77 30.83 -22.16
CA HIS A 17 45.17 30.21 -23.34
C HIS A 17 43.72 29.93 -22.96
N LYS A 18 42.82 30.85 -23.34
CA LYS A 18 41.45 30.47 -23.65
C LYS A 18 41.60 29.42 -24.76
N SER A 19 41.43 28.15 -24.43
CA SER A 19 41.15 27.14 -25.44
C SER A 19 40.00 27.68 -26.27
N ASN A 20 40.24 27.96 -27.55
CA ASN A 20 39.14 28.11 -28.48
C ASN A 20 38.30 26.84 -28.33
N ALA A 21 37.08 26.97 -27.82
CA ALA A 21 36.15 25.87 -27.86
C ALA A 21 35.95 25.56 -29.34
N ASN A 22 36.50 24.43 -29.81
CA ASN A 22 36.28 23.99 -31.18
C ASN A 22 34.78 23.77 -31.32
N THR A 23 34.13 24.64 -32.08
CA THR A 23 32.71 24.54 -32.38
C THR A 23 32.52 23.47 -33.44
N TYR A 24 31.67 22.48 -33.19
CA TYR A 24 31.43 21.40 -34.14
C TYR A 24 30.50 21.89 -35.25
N ASN A 25 30.79 21.46 -36.48
CA ASN A 25 29.92 21.66 -37.62
C ASN A 25 28.99 20.44 -37.81
N PHE A 26 28.14 20.50 -38.83
CA PHE A 26 27.15 19.45 -39.08
C PHE A 26 27.78 18.10 -39.48
N GLU A 27 28.86 18.11 -40.25
CA GLU A 27 29.58 16.91 -40.68
C GLU A 27 30.27 16.23 -39.48
N ASP A 28 30.83 17.03 -38.56
CA ASP A 28 31.41 16.52 -37.31
C ASP A 28 30.34 15.79 -36.48
N LEU A 29 29.15 16.38 -36.33
CA LEU A 29 28.03 15.74 -35.63
C LEU A 29 27.57 14.45 -36.31
N GLN A 30 27.51 14.41 -37.64
CA GLN A 30 27.18 13.18 -38.38
C GLN A 30 28.21 12.08 -38.17
N ALA A 31 29.50 12.43 -38.14
CA ALA A 31 30.57 11.48 -37.86
C ALA A 31 30.46 10.92 -36.44
N LEU A 32 30.20 11.77 -35.44
CA LEU A 32 29.99 11.35 -34.05
C LEU A 32 28.75 10.46 -33.88
N GLU A 33 27.66 10.75 -34.59
CA GLU A 33 26.48 9.89 -34.61
C GLU A 33 26.83 8.49 -35.14
N GLY A 34 27.49 8.42 -36.30
CA GLY A 34 27.91 7.16 -36.91
C GLY A 34 28.85 6.34 -36.02
N GLN A 35 29.68 7.01 -35.22
CA GLN A 35 30.59 6.39 -34.25
C GLN A 35 29.94 6.04 -32.92
N LYS A 36 28.68 6.46 -32.70
CA LYS A 36 27.98 6.32 -31.41
C LYS A 36 28.74 7.00 -30.26
N ALA A 37 29.40 8.12 -30.56
CA ALA A 37 30.11 8.95 -29.58
C ALA A 37 29.11 9.82 -28.81
N TYR A 38 28.23 9.17 -28.03
CA TYR A 38 27.03 9.77 -27.45
C TYR A 38 27.28 11.05 -26.65
N LYS A 39 28.22 10.99 -25.70
CA LYS A 39 28.49 12.11 -24.80
C LYS A 39 29.07 13.31 -25.54
N GLU A 40 30.02 13.07 -26.42
CA GLU A 40 30.66 14.12 -27.21
C GLU A 40 29.66 14.77 -28.17
N PHE A 41 28.86 13.96 -28.87
CA PHE A 41 27.79 14.47 -29.73
C PHE A 41 26.85 15.38 -28.92
N LEU A 42 26.38 14.91 -27.76
CA LEU A 42 25.42 15.66 -26.95
C LEU A 42 26.03 16.93 -26.34
N ASP A 43 27.33 16.96 -26.03
CA ASP A 43 28.00 18.17 -25.57
C ASP A 43 28.10 19.25 -26.66
N HIS A 44 28.21 18.82 -27.92
CA HIS A 44 28.42 19.69 -29.07
C HIS A 44 27.18 19.88 -29.96
N ALA A 45 26.07 19.18 -29.69
CA ALA A 45 24.88 19.20 -30.54
C ALA A 45 24.30 20.62 -30.73
N ARG A 46 24.46 21.50 -29.72
CA ARG A 46 23.96 22.88 -29.75
C ARG A 46 24.97 23.91 -30.28
N ASP A 47 26.17 23.48 -30.68
CA ASP A 47 27.13 24.32 -31.42
C ASP A 47 26.54 24.76 -32.77
N ILE A 48 25.66 23.93 -33.34
CA ILE A 48 24.84 24.30 -34.49
C ILE A 48 23.88 25.43 -34.12
N ARG A 49 23.99 26.54 -34.84
CA ARG A 49 23.15 27.73 -34.63
C ARG A 49 21.68 27.37 -34.80
N PRO A 50 20.75 27.97 -34.03
CA PRO A 50 19.32 27.68 -34.14
C PRO A 50 18.76 27.77 -35.57
N SER A 51 19.23 28.73 -36.39
CA SER A 51 18.80 28.87 -37.79
C SER A 51 19.29 27.75 -38.73
N GLN A 52 20.25 26.94 -38.30
CA GLN A 52 20.83 25.83 -39.05
C GLN A 52 20.34 24.46 -38.54
N ARG A 53 19.51 24.43 -37.49
CA ARG A 53 18.93 23.20 -36.94
C ARG A 53 17.82 22.70 -37.85
N THR A 54 18.19 21.82 -38.77
CA THR A 54 17.28 21.18 -39.72
C THR A 54 16.52 20.02 -39.07
N LYS A 55 15.58 19.44 -39.81
CA LYS A 55 14.92 18.19 -39.41
C LYS A 55 15.94 17.07 -39.14
N ILE A 56 16.96 16.95 -39.98
CA ILE A 56 18.02 15.94 -39.84
C ILE A 56 18.78 16.16 -38.52
N TRP A 57 19.13 17.41 -38.19
CA TRP A 57 19.75 17.71 -36.90
C TRP A 57 18.90 17.22 -35.71
N SER A 58 17.59 17.48 -35.76
CA SER A 58 16.66 17.07 -34.69
C SER A 58 16.53 15.55 -34.60
N GLU A 59 16.54 14.84 -35.73
CA GLU A 59 16.52 13.37 -35.78
C GLU A 59 17.80 12.79 -35.15
N MET A 60 18.98 13.32 -35.49
CA MET A 60 20.25 12.91 -34.87
C MET A 60 20.27 13.19 -33.36
N LEU A 61 19.79 14.37 -32.94
CA LEU A 61 19.72 14.72 -31.52
C LEU A 61 18.82 13.75 -30.74
N SER A 62 17.62 13.48 -31.26
CA SER A 62 16.66 12.54 -30.67
C SER A 62 17.27 11.14 -30.54
N HIS A 63 17.86 10.65 -31.63
CA HIS A 63 18.48 9.33 -31.71
C HIS A 63 19.64 9.20 -30.73
N MET A 64 20.59 10.14 -30.74
CA MET A 64 21.77 10.11 -29.87
C MET A 64 21.40 10.25 -28.40
N ALA A 65 20.44 11.10 -28.04
CA ALA A 65 19.97 11.22 -26.67
C ALA A 65 19.27 9.95 -26.18
N THR A 66 18.45 9.34 -27.04
CA THR A 66 17.72 8.09 -26.74
C THR A 66 18.67 6.91 -26.56
N ASP A 67 19.60 6.73 -27.50
CA ASP A 67 20.59 5.67 -27.46
C ASP A 67 21.59 5.85 -26.31
N TYR A 68 21.90 7.09 -25.94
CA TYR A 68 22.71 7.37 -24.77
C TYR A 68 22.08 6.80 -23.49
N MET A 69 20.76 6.93 -23.30
CA MET A 69 20.07 6.32 -22.14
C MET A 69 20.21 4.80 -22.13
N LEU A 70 20.10 4.16 -23.31
CA LEU A 70 20.28 2.72 -23.46
C LEU A 70 21.73 2.31 -23.16
N HIS A 71 22.69 3.08 -23.64
CA HIS A 71 24.11 2.89 -23.39
C HIS A 71 24.41 2.94 -21.88
N LEU A 72 23.99 4.02 -21.20
CA LEU A 72 24.19 4.20 -19.76
C LEU A 72 23.59 3.04 -18.95
N LYS A 73 22.34 2.65 -19.26
CA LYS A 73 21.69 1.49 -18.62
C LYS A 73 22.48 0.21 -18.84
N SER A 74 22.93 -0.07 -20.07
CA SER A 74 23.67 -1.29 -20.41
C SER A 74 25.01 -1.38 -19.67
N LYS A 75 25.67 -0.24 -19.45
CA LYS A 75 26.92 -0.13 -18.72
C LYS A 75 26.74 -0.03 -17.21
N LYS A 76 25.49 0.10 -16.73
CA LYS A 76 25.15 0.41 -15.34
C LYS A 76 25.87 1.66 -14.83
N ASP A 77 26.00 2.63 -15.71
CA ASP A 77 26.59 3.92 -15.40
C ASP A 77 25.56 4.76 -14.64
N PHE A 78 25.56 4.59 -13.31
CA PHE A 78 24.60 5.17 -12.37
C PHE A 78 25.28 6.10 -11.36
N ASP A 79 26.33 6.81 -11.77
CA ASP A 79 26.94 7.80 -10.89
C ASP A 79 26.19 9.15 -10.90
N GLN A 80 26.52 10.00 -9.92
CA GLN A 80 25.83 11.26 -9.72
C GLN A 80 26.11 12.28 -10.84
N GLN A 81 27.30 12.27 -11.44
CA GLN A 81 27.64 13.17 -12.54
C GLN A 81 26.84 12.79 -13.78
N THR A 82 26.79 11.50 -14.11
CA THR A 82 25.96 10.96 -15.18
C THR A 82 24.49 11.31 -14.96
N PHE A 83 23.95 11.08 -13.76
CA PHE A 83 22.59 11.47 -13.40
C PHE A 83 22.31 12.96 -13.66
N ARG A 84 23.18 13.86 -13.19
CA ARG A 84 23.02 15.32 -13.38
C ARG A 84 23.04 15.69 -14.85
N TYR A 85 23.89 15.04 -15.64
CA TYR A 85 23.94 15.26 -17.07
C TYR A 85 22.64 14.82 -17.77
N VAL A 86 22.06 13.68 -17.38
CA VAL A 86 20.74 13.24 -17.88
C VAL A 86 19.65 14.24 -17.51
N GLN A 87 19.65 14.80 -16.29
CA GLN A 87 18.70 15.85 -15.91
C GLN A 87 18.89 17.10 -16.77
N PHE A 88 20.13 17.54 -16.96
CA PHE A 88 20.46 18.69 -17.81
C PHE A 88 19.96 18.52 -19.26
N LEU A 89 20.11 17.34 -19.85
CA LEU A 89 19.57 17.07 -21.20
C LEU A 89 18.05 17.18 -21.24
N SER A 90 17.37 16.84 -20.16
CA SER A 90 15.90 16.90 -20.06
C SER A 90 15.36 18.33 -20.05
N ASP A 91 16.20 19.31 -19.70
CA ASP A 91 15.84 20.72 -19.75
C ASP A 91 15.88 21.30 -21.16
N TRP A 92 16.48 20.60 -22.13
CA TRP A 92 16.58 21.06 -23.51
C TRP A 92 15.20 21.10 -24.17
N PRO A 93 14.78 22.24 -24.77
CA PRO A 93 13.48 22.36 -25.42
C PRO A 93 13.22 21.26 -26.46
N GLU A 94 14.26 20.88 -27.19
CA GLU A 94 14.18 19.88 -28.26
C GLU A 94 13.95 18.46 -27.72
N LEU A 95 14.48 18.13 -26.54
CA LEU A 95 14.33 16.81 -25.92
C LEU A 95 13.13 16.70 -24.98
N ARG A 96 12.67 17.83 -24.42
CA ARG A 96 11.49 17.89 -23.55
C ARG A 96 10.21 17.41 -24.26
N GLU A 97 10.10 17.72 -25.54
CA GLU A 97 8.97 17.31 -26.37
C GLU A 97 9.18 15.93 -27.03
N ASP A 98 10.33 15.30 -26.83
CA ASP A 98 10.65 13.99 -27.40
C ASP A 98 10.14 12.84 -26.53
N ALA A 99 9.12 12.13 -27.04
CA ALA A 99 8.52 11.00 -26.33
C ALA A 99 9.46 9.79 -26.18
N PHE A 100 10.31 9.52 -27.18
CA PHE A 100 11.22 8.37 -27.15
C PHE A 100 12.35 8.57 -26.17
N PHE A 101 12.95 9.77 -26.16
CA PHE A 101 13.95 10.16 -25.17
C PHE A 101 13.39 10.02 -23.75
N HIS A 102 12.21 10.60 -23.49
CA HIS A 102 11.60 10.51 -22.16
C HIS A 102 11.32 9.06 -21.75
N THR A 103 10.80 8.23 -22.65
CA THR A 103 10.55 6.80 -22.37
C THR A 103 11.83 6.08 -21.96
N LYS A 104 12.96 6.31 -22.66
CA LYS A 104 14.23 5.65 -22.31
C LYS A 104 14.89 6.25 -21.07
N ARG A 105 14.78 7.57 -20.89
CA ARG A 105 15.23 8.27 -19.69
C ARG A 105 14.56 7.70 -18.45
N GLU A 106 13.25 7.49 -18.48
CA GLU A 106 12.50 6.99 -17.32
C GLU A 106 12.93 5.56 -16.94
N VAL A 107 13.16 4.70 -17.94
CA VAL A 107 13.69 3.35 -17.73
C VAL A 107 15.10 3.37 -17.15
N TYR A 108 15.96 4.30 -17.58
CA TYR A 108 17.28 4.51 -16.98
C TYR A 108 17.18 5.01 -15.54
N LEU A 109 16.32 6.02 -15.28
CA LEU A 109 16.18 6.64 -13.98
C LEU A 109 15.60 5.70 -12.92
N LEU A 110 14.68 4.80 -13.30
CA LEU A 110 14.19 3.77 -12.39
C LEU A 110 15.33 2.85 -11.91
N ASP A 111 16.24 2.46 -12.79
CA ASP A 111 17.39 1.64 -12.42
C ASP A 111 18.41 2.43 -11.61
N TYR A 112 18.65 3.70 -11.97
CA TYR A 112 19.48 4.61 -11.17
C TYR A 112 18.94 4.73 -9.74
N VAL A 113 17.63 4.96 -9.55
CA VAL A 113 17.03 5.12 -8.22
C VAL A 113 17.16 3.82 -7.41
N LYS A 114 16.95 2.65 -8.03
CA LYS A 114 17.17 1.34 -7.38
C LYS A 114 18.63 1.17 -6.95
N ASP A 115 19.58 1.48 -7.83
CA ASP A 115 21.01 1.40 -7.54
C ASP A 115 21.40 2.37 -6.42
N CYS A 116 20.90 3.60 -6.46
CA CYS A 116 21.10 4.60 -5.42
C CYS A 116 20.68 4.07 -4.04
N TYR A 117 19.46 3.51 -3.92
CA TYR A 117 18.97 2.94 -2.67
C TYR A 117 19.75 1.70 -2.24
N SER A 118 20.19 0.86 -3.18
CA SER A 118 21.06 -0.28 -2.88
C SER A 118 22.40 0.14 -2.27
N LYS A 119 22.92 1.29 -2.68
CA LYS A 119 24.12 1.94 -2.13
C LYS A 119 23.84 2.78 -0.88
N GLN A 120 22.59 2.85 -0.42
CA GLN A 120 22.14 3.60 0.75
C GLN A 120 22.53 5.09 0.74
N LEU A 121 22.54 5.70 -0.45
CA LEU A 121 22.90 7.12 -0.57
C LEU A 121 21.78 7.99 0.01
N LYS A 122 22.14 9.03 0.77
CA LYS A 122 21.15 9.93 1.39
C LYS A 122 20.38 10.78 0.37
N THR A 123 20.88 10.88 -0.87
CA THR A 123 20.31 11.71 -1.93
C THR A 123 19.21 11.03 -2.73
N CYS A 124 18.98 9.72 -2.57
CA CYS A 124 18.10 8.95 -3.47
C CYS A 124 16.67 9.49 -3.52
N ARG A 125 16.09 9.83 -2.36
CA ARG A 125 14.73 10.40 -2.30
C ARG A 125 14.64 11.72 -3.05
N ALA A 126 15.62 12.61 -2.84
CA ALA A 126 15.65 13.92 -3.51
C ALA A 126 15.81 13.75 -5.03
N GLN A 127 16.67 12.85 -5.47
CA GLN A 127 16.92 12.56 -6.89
C GLN A 127 15.72 11.85 -7.56
N ALA A 128 15.02 10.98 -6.84
CA ALA A 128 13.75 10.38 -7.30
C ALA A 128 12.68 11.47 -7.52
N LYS A 129 12.55 12.39 -6.57
CA LYS A 129 11.62 13.52 -6.68
C LYS A 129 11.99 14.45 -7.85
N GLU A 130 13.26 14.84 -7.96
CA GLU A 130 13.77 15.66 -9.07
C GLU A 130 13.51 15.00 -10.43
N SER A 131 13.83 13.71 -10.54
CA SER A 131 13.60 12.90 -11.75
C SER A 131 12.15 12.89 -12.19
N TRP A 132 11.24 12.76 -11.22
CA TRP A 132 9.81 12.85 -11.46
C TRP A 132 9.42 14.25 -11.91
N ASP A 133 9.84 15.31 -11.20
CA ASP A 133 9.47 16.70 -11.44
C ASP A 133 9.86 17.21 -12.83
N ILE A 134 11.01 16.78 -13.34
CA ILE A 134 11.48 17.10 -14.69
C ILE A 134 10.85 16.18 -15.76
N GLY A 135 10.47 14.96 -15.38
CA GLY A 135 9.97 13.94 -16.30
C GLY A 135 8.51 14.13 -16.74
N ARG A 136 8.11 13.35 -17.75
CA ARG A 136 6.71 13.26 -18.16
C ARG A 136 5.92 12.52 -17.08
N LYS A 137 4.83 13.13 -16.65
CA LYS A 137 3.94 12.55 -15.65
C LYS A 137 3.04 11.53 -16.33
N ASN A 138 3.44 10.26 -16.29
CA ASN A 138 2.60 9.17 -16.79
C ASN A 138 2.36 8.10 -15.72
N LEU A 139 1.30 7.33 -15.95
CA LEU A 139 0.76 6.34 -15.03
C LEU A 139 1.75 5.22 -14.73
N ASP A 140 2.36 4.65 -15.77
CA ASP A 140 3.26 3.49 -15.65
C ASP A 140 4.50 3.85 -14.84
N ASN A 141 5.17 4.95 -15.19
CA ASN A 141 6.40 5.36 -14.51
C ASN A 141 6.14 5.86 -13.10
N GLY A 142 5.07 6.60 -12.88
CA GLY A 142 4.66 7.01 -11.54
C GLY A 142 4.44 5.79 -10.64
N THR A 143 3.75 4.77 -11.16
CA THR A 143 3.53 3.50 -10.46
C THR A 143 4.83 2.75 -10.19
N LEU A 144 5.72 2.63 -11.19
CA LEU A 144 7.01 1.93 -11.02
C LEU A 144 7.92 2.65 -10.02
N LEU A 145 7.94 3.98 -10.04
CA LEU A 145 8.71 4.76 -9.08
C LEU A 145 8.13 4.63 -7.67
N ALA A 146 6.80 4.69 -7.53
CA ALA A 146 6.12 4.44 -6.26
C ALA A 146 6.41 3.05 -5.70
N GLU A 147 6.46 2.03 -6.57
CA GLU A 147 6.81 0.66 -6.19
C GLU A 147 8.23 0.59 -5.63
N VAL A 148 9.21 1.21 -6.31
CA VAL A 148 10.59 1.32 -5.81
C VAL A 148 10.64 2.03 -4.47
N LEU A 149 9.97 3.17 -4.33
CA LEU A 149 9.91 3.91 -3.07
C LEU A 149 9.24 3.10 -1.96
N SER A 150 8.18 2.34 -2.25
CA SER A 150 7.49 1.52 -1.26
C SER A 150 8.38 0.41 -0.68
N ILE A 151 9.32 -0.10 -1.49
CA ILE A 151 10.25 -1.18 -1.11
C ILE A 151 11.46 -0.61 -0.36
N TYR A 152 12.10 0.42 -0.91
CA TYR A 152 13.39 0.92 -0.42
C TYR A 152 13.27 2.10 0.55
N ASP A 153 12.14 2.82 0.53
CA ASP A 153 11.88 3.97 1.39
C ASP A 153 10.42 4.02 1.87
N PRO A 154 10.00 3.10 2.76
CA PRO A 154 8.61 3.00 3.21
C PRO A 154 8.05 4.27 3.88
N LYS A 155 8.91 5.24 4.21
CA LYS A 155 8.53 6.54 4.79
C LYS A 155 8.29 7.61 3.73
N ALA A 156 8.60 7.35 2.47
CA ALA A 156 8.36 8.29 1.38
C ALA A 156 6.85 8.43 1.12
N ASP A 157 6.40 9.66 0.90
CA ASP A 157 5.05 9.89 0.39
C ASP A 157 5.01 9.51 -1.09
N ILE A 158 4.33 8.40 -1.37
CA ILE A 158 4.16 7.91 -2.75
C ILE A 158 2.95 8.51 -3.46
N SER A 159 2.10 9.27 -2.76
CA SER A 159 0.86 9.86 -3.29
C SER A 159 1.06 10.61 -4.62
N PRO A 160 2.10 11.46 -4.77
CA PRO A 160 2.29 12.22 -6.01
C PRO A 160 2.48 11.33 -7.25
N TYR A 161 3.03 10.13 -7.08
CA TYR A 161 3.39 9.25 -8.19
C TYR A 161 2.25 8.30 -8.58
N ILE A 162 1.36 7.94 -7.65
CA ILE A 162 0.23 7.04 -7.90
C ILE A 162 -1.11 7.76 -8.12
N SER A 163 -1.18 9.08 -7.87
CA SER A 163 -2.44 9.84 -7.93
C SER A 163 -3.22 9.69 -9.25
N LEU A 164 -2.52 9.56 -10.38
CA LEU A 164 -3.14 9.30 -11.68
C LEU A 164 -3.66 7.85 -11.77
N ALA A 165 -2.93 6.89 -11.22
CA ALA A 165 -3.26 5.47 -11.23
C ALA A 165 -4.47 5.12 -10.35
N LEU A 166 -4.89 6.03 -9.49
CA LEU A 166 -6.05 5.89 -8.60
C LEU A 166 -7.32 6.56 -9.15
N LYS A 167 -7.23 7.21 -10.32
CA LYS A 167 -8.33 7.92 -10.96
C LYS A 167 -8.90 7.11 -12.13
N ASP A 168 -10.12 7.50 -12.52
CA ASP A 168 -10.84 6.96 -13.67
C ASP A 168 -10.93 5.43 -13.71
N ASP A 169 -11.18 4.86 -14.88
CA ASP A 169 -11.34 3.42 -15.07
C ASP A 169 -10.02 2.66 -15.10
N VAL A 170 -8.89 3.35 -15.27
CA VAL A 170 -7.55 2.75 -15.21
C VAL A 170 -7.21 2.20 -13.82
N ALA A 171 -7.84 2.73 -12.76
CA ALA A 171 -7.63 2.30 -11.38
C ALA A 171 -7.84 0.80 -11.17
N LYS A 172 -8.69 0.15 -11.98
CA LYS A 172 -8.94 -1.29 -11.92
C LYS A 172 -7.71 -2.17 -12.16
N PHE A 173 -6.71 -1.65 -12.87
CA PHE A 173 -5.46 -2.36 -13.17
C PHE A 173 -4.42 -2.15 -12.08
N TYR A 174 -4.33 -0.92 -11.55
CA TYR A 174 -3.29 -0.53 -10.61
C TYR A 174 -3.63 -0.92 -9.16
N CYS A 175 -4.89 -0.81 -8.73
CA CYS A 175 -5.30 -1.17 -7.38
C CYS A 175 -5.21 -2.67 -7.05
N ARG A 176 -4.82 -3.51 -8.01
CA ARG A 176 -4.45 -4.91 -7.78
C ARG A 176 -3.07 -5.07 -7.15
N LYS A 177 -2.20 -4.06 -7.23
CA LYS A 177 -0.83 -4.11 -6.70
C LYS A 177 -0.84 -3.96 -5.18
N ASP A 178 -0.17 -4.88 -4.48
CA ASP A 178 -0.17 -4.94 -3.01
C ASP A 178 0.28 -3.64 -2.34
N PHE A 179 1.33 -2.98 -2.87
CA PHE A 179 1.81 -1.72 -2.30
C PHE A 179 0.79 -0.58 -2.44
N ILE A 180 -0.02 -0.60 -3.51
CA ILE A 180 -1.12 0.36 -3.69
C ILE A 180 -2.24 0.03 -2.72
N GLN A 181 -2.61 -1.24 -2.58
CA GLN A 181 -3.62 -1.67 -1.60
C GLN A 181 -3.23 -1.25 -0.17
N GLY A 182 -1.96 -1.47 0.20
CA GLY A 182 -1.42 -1.03 1.49
C GLY A 182 -1.50 0.48 1.66
N TRP A 183 -1.12 1.26 0.65
CA TRP A 183 -1.24 2.72 0.71
C TRP A 183 -2.69 3.20 0.82
N VAL A 184 -3.61 2.60 0.05
CA VAL A 184 -5.04 2.94 0.08
C VAL A 184 -5.60 2.65 1.47
N LEU A 185 -5.34 1.46 2.02
CA LEU A 185 -5.75 1.10 3.38
C LEU A 185 -5.23 2.09 4.42
N ASN A 186 -3.94 2.41 4.38
CA ASN A 186 -3.32 3.37 5.30
C ASN A 186 -3.90 4.79 5.16
N SER A 187 -4.40 5.14 3.97
CA SER A 187 -5.00 6.45 3.68
C SER A 187 -6.47 6.55 4.11
N ILE A 188 -7.22 5.46 4.00
CA ILE A 188 -8.66 5.43 4.34
C ILE A 188 -8.91 5.05 5.80
N ALA A 189 -8.14 4.11 6.37
CA ALA A 189 -8.41 3.51 7.67
C ALA A 189 -8.54 4.54 8.79
N PRO A 190 -7.59 5.50 8.97
CA PRO A 190 -7.69 6.50 10.04
C PRO A 190 -8.90 7.43 9.89
N LYS A 191 -9.42 7.60 8.67
CA LYS A 191 -10.52 8.52 8.37
C LYS A 191 -11.90 7.89 8.55
N ILE A 192 -12.00 6.56 8.44
CA ILE A 192 -13.30 5.86 8.49
C ILE A 192 -13.50 5.02 9.75
N ILE A 193 -12.45 4.79 10.56
CA ILE A 193 -12.52 3.86 11.69
C ILE A 193 -13.65 4.18 12.68
N SER A 194 -13.93 5.47 12.89
CA SER A 194 -14.99 5.98 13.76
C SER A 194 -16.30 6.34 13.04
N VAL A 195 -16.37 6.20 11.71
CA VAL A 195 -17.51 6.66 10.90
C VAL A 195 -18.52 5.55 10.71
N GLU A 196 -19.68 5.65 11.35
CA GLU A 196 -20.76 4.65 11.25
C GLU A 196 -21.70 4.83 10.04
N ASP A 197 -21.73 6.01 9.43
CA ASP A 197 -22.61 6.27 8.29
C ASP A 197 -22.00 5.76 6.97
N SER A 198 -22.74 4.95 6.23
CA SER A 198 -22.26 4.32 4.99
C SER A 198 -22.10 5.32 3.85
N ALA A 199 -22.92 6.38 3.80
CA ALA A 199 -22.80 7.41 2.75
C ALA A 199 -21.56 8.27 3.01
N GLU A 200 -21.31 8.62 4.28
CA GLU A 200 -20.09 9.35 4.68
C GLU A 200 -18.81 8.54 4.39
N VAL A 201 -18.80 7.23 4.71
CA VAL A 201 -17.67 6.35 4.37
C VAL A 201 -17.43 6.33 2.86
N SER A 202 -18.49 6.17 2.06
CA SER A 202 -18.37 6.18 0.59
C SER A 202 -17.77 7.50 0.09
N GLN A 203 -18.28 8.64 0.57
CA GLN A 203 -17.78 9.96 0.21
C GLN A 203 -16.30 10.17 0.55
N ILE A 204 -15.87 9.78 1.75
CA ILE A 204 -14.47 9.87 2.18
C ILE A 204 -13.58 9.05 1.26
N VAL A 205 -13.98 7.82 0.95
CA VAL A 205 -13.20 6.88 0.13
C VAL A 205 -13.13 7.34 -1.32
N THR A 206 -14.25 7.78 -1.91
CA THR A 206 -14.27 8.28 -3.29
C THR A 206 -13.52 9.61 -3.46
N GLY A 207 -13.31 10.35 -2.36
CA GLY A 207 -12.42 11.51 -2.34
C GLY A 207 -10.93 11.17 -2.42
N ILE A 208 -10.56 9.89 -2.24
CA ILE A 208 -9.16 9.42 -2.26
C ILE A 208 -8.90 8.55 -3.48
N VAL A 209 -9.80 7.63 -3.80
CA VAL A 209 -9.67 6.70 -4.93
C VAL A 209 -10.95 6.59 -5.73
N ASN A 210 -10.83 6.27 -7.02
CA ASN A 210 -11.99 5.97 -7.85
C ASN A 210 -12.74 4.71 -7.34
N PRO A 211 -14.08 4.66 -7.42
CA PRO A 211 -14.86 3.46 -7.07
C PRO A 211 -14.36 2.14 -7.67
N TYR A 212 -13.84 2.15 -8.91
CA TYR A 212 -13.28 0.95 -9.55
C TYR A 212 -12.05 0.39 -8.81
N CYS A 213 -11.31 1.25 -8.10
CA CYS A 213 -10.22 0.81 -7.22
C CYS A 213 -10.78 -0.04 -6.07
N ILE A 214 -11.86 0.40 -5.42
CA ILE A 214 -12.49 -0.29 -4.31
C ILE A 214 -13.15 -1.60 -4.77
N GLU A 215 -13.79 -1.59 -5.94
CA GLU A 215 -14.32 -2.81 -6.55
C GLU A 215 -13.21 -3.84 -6.77
N THR A 216 -12.07 -3.40 -7.28
CA THR A 216 -10.89 -4.27 -7.49
C THR A 216 -10.31 -4.79 -6.17
N MET A 217 -10.36 -3.99 -5.11
CA MET A 217 -9.91 -4.36 -3.77
C MET A 217 -10.95 -5.17 -2.98
N LYS A 218 -12.15 -5.41 -3.51
CA LYS A 218 -13.21 -6.18 -2.84
C LYS A 218 -12.72 -7.49 -2.19
N PRO A 219 -11.92 -8.36 -2.86
CA PRO A 219 -11.45 -9.59 -2.25
C PRO A 219 -10.58 -9.40 -1.01
N LEU A 220 -9.87 -8.27 -0.91
CA LEU A 220 -9.08 -7.92 0.28
C LEU A 220 -10.01 -7.67 1.47
N PHE A 221 -11.09 -6.90 1.26
CA PHE A 221 -12.03 -6.58 2.33
C PHE A 221 -12.87 -7.82 2.73
N GLU A 222 -13.24 -8.68 1.79
CA GLU A 222 -13.91 -9.95 2.10
C GLU A 222 -13.05 -10.84 3.01
N ARG A 223 -11.75 -10.95 2.75
CA ARG A 223 -10.82 -11.64 3.66
C ARG A 223 -10.69 -10.92 5.00
N GLY A 224 -10.74 -9.59 5.00
CA GLY A 224 -10.65 -8.77 6.21
C GLY A 224 -11.79 -9.00 7.21
N ILE A 225 -12.99 -9.40 6.76
CA ILE A 225 -14.10 -9.82 7.65
C ILE A 225 -13.72 -11.04 8.51
N LEU A 226 -12.84 -11.91 8.01
CA LEU A 226 -12.37 -13.11 8.71
C LEU A 226 -11.10 -12.86 9.54
N SER A 227 -10.60 -11.62 9.56
CA SER A 227 -9.37 -11.27 10.27
C SER A 227 -9.56 -11.35 11.77
N SER A 228 -8.54 -11.84 12.48
CA SER A 228 -8.42 -11.73 13.93
C SER A 228 -8.09 -10.30 14.39
N ASN A 229 -7.60 -9.44 13.50
CA ASN A 229 -7.40 -8.02 13.79
C ASN A 229 -8.75 -7.27 13.70
N GLN A 230 -9.22 -6.79 14.85
CA GLN A 230 -10.51 -6.12 14.97
C GLN A 230 -10.61 -4.83 14.16
N GLU A 231 -9.52 -4.07 14.06
CA GLU A 231 -9.49 -2.84 13.27
C GLU A 231 -9.70 -3.15 11.79
N LEU A 232 -8.95 -4.12 11.25
CA LEU A 232 -9.11 -4.57 9.86
C LEU A 232 -10.51 -5.14 9.60
N LYS A 233 -11.06 -5.90 10.54
CA LYS A 233 -12.42 -6.43 10.46
C LYS A 233 -13.46 -5.30 10.35
N ASN A 234 -13.36 -4.30 11.21
CA ASN A 234 -14.26 -3.14 11.21
C ASN A 234 -14.13 -2.30 9.94
N ILE A 235 -12.90 -2.00 9.50
CA ILE A 235 -12.63 -1.26 8.26
C ILE A 235 -13.24 -2.00 7.07
N SER A 236 -13.02 -3.31 6.99
CA SER A 236 -13.51 -4.15 5.90
C SER A 236 -15.03 -4.15 5.83
N TYR A 237 -15.70 -4.32 6.98
CA TYR A 237 -17.15 -4.23 7.05
C TYR A 237 -17.68 -2.86 6.60
N ARG A 238 -17.09 -1.76 7.09
CA ARG A 238 -17.50 -0.40 6.72
C ARG A 238 -17.39 -0.18 5.20
N ILE A 239 -16.28 -0.59 4.58
CA ILE A 239 -16.08 -0.47 3.14
C ILE A 239 -17.08 -1.34 2.36
N LEU A 240 -17.17 -2.64 2.69
CA LEU A 240 -18.08 -3.54 1.99
C LEU A 240 -19.54 -3.08 2.10
N LYS A 241 -19.94 -2.53 3.25
CA LYS A 241 -21.29 -1.99 3.44
C LYS A 241 -21.51 -0.69 2.66
N ALA A 242 -20.57 0.26 2.72
CA ALA A 242 -20.67 1.54 2.02
C ALA A 242 -20.81 1.39 0.50
N PHE A 243 -20.12 0.40 -0.07
CA PHE A 243 -20.14 0.11 -1.51
C PHE A 243 -21.14 -1.00 -1.89
N LYS A 244 -21.97 -1.48 -0.95
CA LYS A 244 -22.97 -2.54 -1.17
C LYS A 244 -22.37 -3.85 -1.73
N PHE A 245 -21.14 -4.16 -1.32
CA PHE A 245 -20.42 -5.38 -1.69
C PHE A 245 -20.56 -6.49 -0.65
N ILE A 246 -21.05 -6.18 0.56
CA ILE A 246 -21.22 -7.17 1.63
C ILE A 246 -22.31 -8.18 1.28
N SER A 247 -21.99 -9.47 1.39
CA SER A 247 -23.00 -10.53 1.28
C SER A 247 -23.81 -10.62 2.57
N SER A 248 -25.06 -11.09 2.51
CA SER A 248 -25.86 -11.30 3.73
C SER A 248 -25.18 -12.24 4.72
N SER A 249 -24.48 -13.26 4.22
CA SER A 249 -23.75 -14.19 5.07
C SER A 249 -22.57 -13.52 5.80
N ASP A 250 -21.82 -12.63 5.12
CA ASP A 250 -20.71 -11.90 5.75
C ASP A 250 -21.21 -10.86 6.73
N GLU A 251 -22.34 -10.22 6.44
CA GLU A 251 -22.99 -9.28 7.35
C GLU A 251 -23.46 -10.00 8.62
N ASP A 252 -24.07 -11.18 8.51
CA ASP A 252 -24.47 -12.00 9.65
C ASP A 252 -23.29 -12.39 10.52
N LEU A 253 -22.21 -12.86 9.89
CA LEU A 253 -20.99 -13.25 10.59
C LEU A 253 -20.41 -12.05 11.33
N TYR A 254 -20.18 -10.94 10.64
CA TYR A 254 -19.59 -9.74 11.23
C TYR A 254 -20.43 -9.24 12.40
N LEU A 255 -21.74 -9.03 12.20
CA LEU A 255 -22.60 -8.46 13.24
C LEU A 255 -22.77 -9.40 14.44
N THR A 256 -22.75 -10.71 14.24
CA THR A 256 -22.76 -11.67 15.35
C THR A 256 -21.43 -11.65 16.11
N THR A 257 -20.30 -11.63 15.40
CA THR A 257 -18.97 -11.50 16.04
C THR A 257 -18.85 -10.18 16.80
N TYR A 258 -19.43 -9.09 16.28
CA TYR A 258 -19.44 -7.79 16.94
C TYR A 258 -20.15 -7.82 18.31
N LEU A 259 -21.22 -8.60 18.47
CA LEU A 259 -21.87 -8.81 19.77
C LEU A 259 -21.03 -9.70 20.71
N LEU A 260 -20.33 -10.69 20.14
CA LEU A 260 -19.47 -11.62 20.86
C LEU A 260 -18.11 -11.04 21.27
N ASP A 261 -17.63 -10.00 20.58
CA ASP A 261 -16.36 -9.33 20.88
C ASP A 261 -16.47 -8.38 22.09
N GLY A 262 -17.69 -8.03 22.50
CA GLY A 262 -17.92 -7.31 23.73
C GLY A 262 -19.07 -6.31 23.68
N PRO A 263 -19.60 -5.93 24.86
CA PRO A 263 -20.74 -5.04 24.93
C PRO A 263 -20.37 -3.66 24.41
N SER A 264 -20.82 -3.39 23.18
CA SER A 264 -20.59 -2.14 22.47
C SER A 264 -21.84 -1.27 22.49
N VAL A 265 -21.72 -0.01 22.06
CA VAL A 265 -22.85 0.92 21.87
C VAL A 265 -22.71 1.57 20.50
N GLY A 266 -23.81 2.11 19.95
CA GLY A 266 -23.81 2.83 18.67
C GLY A 266 -24.74 2.21 17.64
N LYS A 267 -24.72 2.76 16.41
CA LYS A 267 -25.58 2.29 15.31
C LYS A 267 -25.25 0.85 14.94
N THR A 268 -23.96 0.48 14.96
CA THR A 268 -23.51 -0.88 14.65
C THR A 268 -24.08 -1.91 15.64
N PHE A 269 -24.12 -1.56 16.93
CA PHE A 269 -24.75 -2.41 17.95
C PHE A 269 -26.25 -2.60 17.70
N ASN A 270 -26.98 -1.51 17.46
CA ASN A 270 -28.43 -1.57 17.19
C ASN A 270 -28.74 -2.40 15.95
N LEU A 271 -27.90 -2.28 14.92
CA LEU A 271 -28.00 -3.08 13.71
C LEU A 271 -27.73 -4.55 14.00
N ALA A 272 -26.67 -4.88 14.74
CA ALA A 272 -26.34 -6.25 15.10
C ALA A 272 -27.46 -6.91 15.92
N TRP A 273 -28.00 -6.16 16.89
CA TRP A 273 -29.15 -6.59 17.70
C TRP A 273 -30.39 -6.87 16.84
N SER A 274 -30.71 -5.97 15.90
CA SER A 274 -31.89 -6.12 15.04
C SER A 274 -31.71 -7.29 14.05
N MET A 275 -30.53 -7.44 13.47
CA MET A 275 -30.18 -8.55 12.59
C MET A 275 -30.32 -9.89 13.33
N LEU A 276 -29.79 -10.00 14.56
CA LEU A 276 -29.86 -11.23 15.34
C LEU A 276 -31.31 -11.68 15.60
N ARG A 277 -32.21 -10.71 15.85
CA ARG A 277 -33.65 -10.99 15.98
C ARG A 277 -34.23 -11.57 14.71
N GLN A 278 -33.88 -11.02 13.55
CA GLN A 278 -34.37 -11.49 12.27
C GLN A 278 -33.88 -12.92 11.99
N ILE A 279 -32.58 -13.18 12.14
CA ILE A 279 -32.05 -14.52 11.86
C ILE A 279 -32.54 -15.57 12.85
N SER A 280 -32.91 -15.19 14.08
CA SER A 280 -33.47 -16.15 15.06
C SER A 280 -34.70 -16.89 14.55
N GLN A 281 -35.43 -16.28 13.61
CA GLN A 281 -36.64 -16.84 13.00
C GLN A 281 -36.34 -17.68 11.75
N ASP A 282 -35.08 -17.76 11.31
CA ASP A 282 -34.64 -18.47 10.11
C ASP A 282 -33.62 -19.56 10.48
N PHE A 283 -34.10 -20.81 10.50
CA PHE A 283 -33.28 -21.95 10.91
C PHE A 283 -32.08 -22.20 9.98
N GLU A 284 -32.26 -22.13 8.67
CA GLU A 284 -31.17 -22.40 7.72
C GLU A 284 -30.12 -21.30 7.74
N ARG A 285 -30.54 -20.04 7.89
CA ARG A 285 -29.62 -18.92 8.07
C ARG A 285 -28.81 -19.03 9.36
N ARG A 286 -29.43 -19.44 10.49
CA ARG A 286 -28.70 -19.73 11.74
C ARG A 286 -27.71 -20.88 11.60
N LYS A 287 -28.11 -21.97 10.95
CA LYS A 287 -27.23 -23.13 10.71
C LYS A 287 -26.02 -22.75 9.86
N SER A 288 -26.24 -21.95 8.81
CA SER A 288 -25.18 -21.40 7.97
C SER A 288 -24.23 -20.50 8.77
N LEU A 289 -24.77 -19.58 9.57
CA LEU A 289 -23.99 -18.72 10.46
C LEU A 289 -23.16 -19.52 11.46
N LEU A 290 -23.75 -20.53 12.12
CA LEU A 290 -23.04 -21.39 13.08
C LEU A 290 -21.87 -22.12 12.40
N SER A 291 -22.09 -22.69 11.22
CA SER A 291 -21.03 -23.35 10.44
C SER A 291 -19.87 -22.41 10.11
N ARG A 292 -20.14 -21.12 9.92
CA ARG A 292 -19.11 -20.10 9.71
C ARG A 292 -18.40 -19.70 11.00
N LEU A 293 -19.14 -19.48 12.09
CA LEU A 293 -18.57 -19.16 13.40
C LEU A 293 -17.64 -20.29 13.88
N ALA A 294 -18.02 -21.55 13.66
CA ALA A 294 -17.23 -22.72 14.02
C ALA A 294 -15.87 -22.84 13.32
N LYS A 295 -15.65 -22.08 12.23
CA LYS A 295 -14.36 -22.03 11.50
C LYS A 295 -13.42 -20.94 12.02
N LEU A 296 -13.90 -20.08 12.91
CA LEU A 296 -13.07 -19.06 13.55
C LEU A 296 -12.23 -19.71 14.64
N ASP A 297 -10.98 -19.29 14.74
CA ASP A 297 -10.03 -19.82 15.72
C ASP A 297 -9.07 -18.70 16.17
N PRO A 298 -9.21 -18.19 17.42
CA PRO A 298 -10.15 -18.66 18.45
C PRO A 298 -11.62 -18.32 18.13
N LEU A 299 -12.55 -18.98 18.82
CA LEU A 299 -13.97 -18.65 18.77
C LEU A 299 -14.21 -17.27 19.41
N PRO A 300 -15.05 -16.40 18.83
CA PRO A 300 -15.35 -15.09 19.40
C PRO A 300 -16.00 -15.19 20.79
N ASP A 301 -15.30 -14.74 21.83
CA ASP A 301 -15.71 -14.97 23.21
C ASP A 301 -15.36 -13.83 24.18
N ALA A 302 -14.80 -12.73 23.68
CA ALA A 302 -14.35 -11.59 24.49
C ALA A 302 -15.48 -10.93 25.30
N LEU A 303 -16.74 -11.07 24.87
CA LEU A 303 -17.93 -10.73 25.65
C LEU A 303 -17.86 -11.32 27.06
N PHE A 304 -17.47 -12.58 27.21
CA PHE A 304 -17.48 -13.26 28.51
C PHE A 304 -16.43 -12.71 29.49
N ASP A 305 -15.41 -12.03 28.97
CA ASP A 305 -14.36 -11.38 29.77
C ASP A 305 -14.73 -9.97 30.25
N SER A 306 -15.82 -9.40 29.73
CA SER A 306 -16.12 -7.99 29.96
C SER A 306 -16.32 -7.64 31.44
N GLY A 307 -15.63 -6.58 31.88
CA GLY A 307 -15.77 -6.03 33.24
C GLY A 307 -17.13 -5.35 33.49
N ASN A 308 -17.90 -5.01 32.45
CA ASN A 308 -19.25 -4.48 32.61
C ASN A 308 -20.26 -5.64 32.71
N ILE A 309 -20.41 -6.17 33.92
CA ILE A 309 -21.25 -7.35 34.22
C ILE A 309 -22.69 -7.18 33.70
N LEU A 310 -23.32 -6.03 33.93
CA LEU A 310 -24.70 -5.79 33.52
C LEU A 310 -24.86 -5.89 32.00
N LYS A 311 -24.00 -5.18 31.25
CA LYS A 311 -24.07 -5.19 29.78
C LYS A 311 -23.70 -6.55 29.22
N ARG A 312 -22.66 -7.18 29.76
CA ARG A 312 -22.26 -8.55 29.39
C ARG A 312 -23.43 -9.51 29.52
N ASP A 313 -24.03 -9.59 30.70
CA ASP A 313 -25.10 -10.53 30.98
C ASP A 313 -26.31 -10.25 30.08
N THR A 314 -26.60 -8.98 29.79
CA THR A 314 -27.68 -8.60 28.85
C THR A 314 -27.43 -9.13 27.44
N VAL A 315 -26.25 -8.86 26.88
CA VAL A 315 -25.89 -9.29 25.52
C VAL A 315 -25.77 -10.82 25.44
N ALA A 316 -25.21 -11.46 26.46
CA ALA A 316 -25.06 -12.91 26.48
C ALA A 316 -26.42 -13.63 26.62
N ASN A 317 -27.35 -13.12 27.45
CA ASN A 317 -28.73 -13.63 27.48
C ASN A 317 -29.41 -13.45 26.11
N PHE A 318 -29.20 -12.31 25.47
CA PHE A 318 -29.77 -12.04 24.15
C PHE A 318 -29.23 -13.03 23.10
N LEU A 319 -27.91 -13.29 23.07
CA LEU A 319 -27.31 -14.31 22.21
C LEU A 319 -27.88 -15.70 22.49
N PHE A 320 -28.00 -16.10 23.75
CA PHE A 320 -28.59 -17.39 24.13
C PHE A 320 -30.03 -17.55 23.64
N GLN A 321 -30.85 -16.49 23.70
CA GLN A 321 -32.23 -16.52 23.23
C GLN A 321 -32.37 -16.63 21.70
N HIS A 322 -31.40 -16.12 20.94
CA HIS A 322 -31.54 -15.97 19.48
C HIS A 322 -30.64 -16.93 18.68
N ILE A 323 -29.50 -17.35 19.23
CA ILE A 323 -28.60 -18.38 18.68
C ILE A 323 -28.09 -19.29 19.84
N PRO A 324 -28.96 -20.06 20.49
CA PRO A 324 -28.56 -21.00 21.54
C PRO A 324 -27.55 -22.06 21.06
N GLU A 325 -27.52 -22.34 19.75
CA GLU A 325 -26.64 -23.32 19.14
C GLU A 325 -25.16 -22.89 19.25
N TYR A 326 -24.86 -21.60 19.14
CA TYR A 326 -23.50 -21.09 19.33
C TYR A 326 -23.03 -21.27 20.77
N ILE A 327 -23.90 -20.96 21.75
CA ILE A 327 -23.61 -21.13 23.18
C ILE A 327 -23.32 -22.60 23.51
N SER A 328 -24.11 -23.51 22.93
CA SER A 328 -23.92 -24.95 23.09
C SER A 328 -22.60 -25.42 22.45
N PHE A 329 -22.35 -25.01 21.20
CA PHE A 329 -21.13 -25.33 20.47
C PHE A 329 -19.87 -24.82 21.18
N TYR A 330 -19.89 -23.58 21.69
CA TYR A 330 -18.79 -23.00 22.46
C TYR A 330 -18.50 -23.81 23.74
N ALA A 331 -19.55 -24.20 24.48
CA ALA A 331 -19.42 -24.99 25.70
C ALA A 331 -18.82 -26.39 25.43
N GLU A 332 -19.31 -27.07 24.39
CA GLU A 332 -18.79 -28.37 23.96
C GLU A 332 -17.34 -28.27 23.50
N THR A 333 -17.01 -27.25 22.70
CA THR A 333 -15.64 -27.00 22.22
C THR A 333 -14.69 -26.81 23.39
N CYS A 334 -15.08 -26.04 24.40
CA CYS A 334 -14.25 -25.88 25.60
C CYS A 334 -14.04 -27.21 26.35
N VAL A 335 -15.12 -27.97 26.59
CA VAL A 335 -15.02 -29.27 27.28
C VAL A 335 -14.12 -30.22 26.50
N ASN A 336 -14.27 -30.28 25.18
CA ASN A 336 -13.45 -31.12 24.31
C ASN A 336 -11.98 -30.71 24.33
N TYR A 337 -11.67 -29.41 24.24
CA TYR A 337 -10.31 -28.90 24.37
C TYR A 337 -9.67 -29.32 25.70
N ARG A 338 -10.38 -29.13 26.82
CA ARG A 338 -9.87 -29.50 28.15
C ARG A 338 -9.73 -31.02 28.35
N LEU A 339 -10.47 -31.84 27.61
CA LEU A 339 -10.34 -33.29 27.60
C LEU A 339 -9.27 -33.81 26.61
N GLY A 340 -8.63 -32.93 25.83
CA GLY A 340 -7.72 -33.33 24.76
C GLY A 340 -8.42 -34.08 23.63
N LYS A 341 -9.70 -33.80 23.38
CA LYS A 341 -10.51 -34.41 22.32
C LYS A 341 -10.65 -33.46 21.13
N GLY A 342 -10.07 -33.83 20.00
CA GLY A 342 -10.10 -33.04 18.77
C GLY A 342 -8.72 -32.50 18.40
N ASP A 343 -8.68 -31.72 17.32
CA ASP A 343 -7.46 -31.06 16.84
C ASP A 343 -7.57 -29.54 17.08
N PHE A 344 -6.56 -28.98 17.74
CA PHE A 344 -6.51 -27.58 18.15
C PHE A 344 -5.13 -26.99 17.85
N PRO A 345 -4.77 -26.84 16.57
CA PRO A 345 -3.41 -26.50 16.15
C PRO A 345 -2.95 -25.11 16.62
N LYS A 346 -3.88 -24.21 16.94
CA LYS A 346 -3.58 -22.85 17.46
C LYS A 346 -3.72 -22.73 18.98
N GLY A 347 -3.88 -23.83 19.70
CA GLY A 347 -4.04 -23.83 21.16
C GLY A 347 -5.49 -23.71 21.60
N ASN A 348 -5.75 -22.97 22.68
CA ASN A 348 -7.10 -22.89 23.27
C ASN A 348 -8.09 -22.13 22.37
N PRO A 349 -9.11 -22.81 21.79
CA PRO A 349 -10.09 -22.16 20.92
C PRO A 349 -11.13 -21.33 21.69
N THR A 350 -11.18 -21.43 23.02
CA THR A 350 -12.17 -20.78 23.90
C THR A 350 -11.44 -20.10 25.06
N LEU A 351 -10.90 -18.91 24.81
CA LEU A 351 -10.02 -18.17 25.71
C LEU A 351 -10.68 -17.87 27.07
N TYR A 352 -11.98 -17.55 27.06
CA TYR A 352 -12.71 -17.14 28.26
C TYR A 352 -13.69 -18.19 28.78
N CYS A 353 -13.38 -19.47 28.54
CA CYS A 353 -14.26 -20.57 28.91
C CYS A 353 -14.64 -20.60 30.41
N ASP A 354 -13.70 -20.40 31.34
CA ASP A 354 -14.02 -20.42 32.77
C ASP A 354 -15.08 -19.36 33.14
N LYS A 355 -14.89 -18.13 32.64
CA LYS A 355 -15.83 -17.02 32.88
C LYS A 355 -17.19 -17.28 32.26
N PHE A 356 -17.21 -17.88 31.08
CA PHE A 356 -18.44 -18.32 30.43
C PHE A 356 -19.19 -19.35 31.29
N PHE A 357 -18.53 -20.43 31.76
CA PHE A 357 -19.20 -21.47 32.56
C PHE A 357 -19.71 -20.94 33.92
N GLU A 358 -18.97 -20.02 34.56
CA GLU A 358 -19.42 -19.37 35.80
C GLU A 358 -20.70 -18.56 35.59
N MET A 359 -20.82 -17.87 34.46
CA MET A 359 -22.01 -17.13 34.08
C MET A 359 -23.15 -18.07 33.68
N ALA A 360 -22.89 -19.02 32.78
CA ALA A 360 -23.88 -19.93 32.22
C ALA A 360 -24.54 -20.82 33.29
N LYS A 361 -23.78 -21.23 34.32
CA LYS A 361 -24.29 -21.97 35.48
C LYS A 361 -25.34 -21.19 36.27
N LYS A 362 -25.16 -19.87 36.46
CA LYS A 362 -26.13 -19.02 37.19
C LYS A 362 -27.44 -18.83 36.43
N LYS A 363 -27.44 -19.09 35.12
CA LYS A 363 -28.56 -18.81 34.22
C LYS A 363 -29.19 -20.07 33.61
N ASN A 364 -28.69 -21.26 33.97
CA ASN A 364 -29.15 -22.56 33.46
C ASN A 364 -29.13 -22.66 31.92
N TRP A 365 -28.10 -22.13 31.26
CA TRP A 365 -27.98 -22.17 29.80
C TRP A 365 -27.47 -23.50 29.25
N LEU A 366 -26.81 -24.30 30.08
CA LEU A 366 -26.12 -25.52 29.66
C LEU A 366 -26.86 -26.75 30.16
N SER A 367 -26.75 -27.84 29.39
CA SER A 367 -27.23 -29.14 29.84
C SER A 367 -26.47 -29.62 31.08
N GLN A 368 -27.13 -30.46 31.88
CA GLN A 368 -26.51 -31.07 33.05
C GLN A 368 -25.29 -31.90 32.67
N GLU A 369 -25.34 -32.59 31.52
CA GLU A 369 -24.23 -33.39 31.00
C GLU A 369 -22.97 -32.56 30.75
N VAL A 370 -23.09 -31.44 30.03
CA VAL A 370 -21.95 -30.54 29.73
C VAL A 370 -21.41 -29.93 31.03
N THR A 371 -22.30 -29.55 31.94
CA THR A 371 -21.92 -28.96 33.24
C THR A 371 -21.15 -29.96 34.13
N VAL A 372 -21.58 -31.23 34.15
CA VAL A 372 -20.91 -32.30 34.90
C VAL A 372 -19.55 -32.61 34.29
N LYS A 373 -19.47 -32.76 32.97
CA LYS A 373 -18.20 -32.97 32.25
C LYS A 373 -17.20 -31.85 32.52
N TYR A 374 -17.65 -30.58 32.47
CA TYR A 374 -16.80 -29.45 32.80
C TYR A 374 -16.29 -29.49 34.25
N SER A 375 -17.20 -29.76 35.20
CA SER A 375 -16.88 -29.80 36.62
C SER A 375 -15.92 -30.94 36.98
N SER A 376 -16.00 -32.09 36.29
CA SER A 376 -15.07 -33.21 36.51
C SER A 376 -13.64 -32.90 36.06
N ILE A 377 -13.47 -32.01 35.08
CA ILE A 377 -12.14 -31.62 34.58
C ILE A 377 -11.48 -30.58 35.50
N ARG A 378 -12.26 -29.76 36.22
CA ARG A 378 -11.75 -28.73 37.14
C ARG A 378 -11.39 -29.27 38.53
N LYS A 379 -11.74 -30.52 38.85
CA LYS A 379 -11.35 -31.14 40.12
C LYS A 379 -9.85 -31.47 40.06
N PRO A 380 -9.04 -31.00 41.02
CA PRO A 380 -7.59 -31.22 41.05
C PRO A 380 -7.21 -32.68 41.16
#